data_AF-W9V531-F1
#
_entry.id   AF-W9V531-F1
#
_cell.length_a   1.000
_cell.length_b   1.000
_cell.length_c   1.000
_cell.angle_alpha   90.00
_cell.angle_beta   90.00
_cell.angle_gamma   90.00
#
_symmetry.space_group_name_H-M   'P 1'
#
loop_
_entity.id
_entity.type
_entity.pdbx_description
1 polymer ?
#
loop_
_entity_poly.entity_id
_entity_poly.type
_entity_poly.pdbx_seq_one_letter_code
_entity_poly.pdbx_strand_id
1 'polypeptide(L)'
;MANISAGLVKELRERTGLGMMECKKALVEAEGDIERAIDDLRKSSGMKAAKKAGRTAADGVVAVKVADDNSYAVVLEVNSETDFVARDDNFLGFVESVLAKAFADKQTDIEA
;
A
#
# COMPACT_ATOMS: atom_id res chain seq x y z
N MET A 1 -31.74 6.22 4.62
CA MET A 1 -30.41 5.85 4.08
C MET A 1 -29.87 7.08 3.36
N ALA A 2 -28.68 7.56 3.71
CA ALA A 2 -28.07 8.67 2.98
C ALA A 2 -27.98 8.29 1.49
N ASN A 3 -28.58 9.09 0.61
CA ASN A 3 -28.48 8.90 -0.83
C ASN A 3 -27.07 9.31 -1.26
N ILE A 4 -26.12 8.36 -1.18
CA ILE A 4 -24.76 8.60 -1.64
C ILE A 4 -24.77 8.72 -3.17
N SER A 5 -24.42 9.91 -3.67
CA SER A 5 -24.38 10.17 -5.11
C SER A 5 -23.25 9.38 -5.77
N ALA A 6 -23.43 9.00 -7.04
CA ALA A 6 -22.38 8.33 -7.81
C ALA A 6 -21.11 9.20 -7.93
N GLY A 7 -21.27 10.54 -7.92
CA GLY A 7 -20.16 11.49 -7.93
C GLY A 7 -19.28 11.38 -6.68
N LEU A 8 -19.88 11.32 -5.49
CA LEU A 8 -19.14 11.17 -4.23
C LEU A 8 -18.38 9.84 -4.17
N VAL A 9 -19.00 8.75 -4.64
CA VAL A 9 -18.31 7.44 -4.70
C VAL A 9 -17.12 7.49 -5.67
N LYS A 10 -17.29 8.15 -6.81
CA LYS A 10 -16.22 8.34 -7.79
C LYS A 10 -15.06 9.15 -7.20
N GLU A 11 -15.36 10.26 -6.54
CA GLU A 11 -14.34 11.12 -5.92
C GLU A 11 -13.54 10.37 -4.85
N LEU A 12 -14.23 9.67 -3.93
CA LEU A 12 -13.54 8.87 -2.91
C LEU A 12 -12.69 7.76 -3.54
N ARG A 13 -13.17 7.13 -4.61
CA ARG A 13 -12.42 6.11 -5.33
C ARG A 13 -11.17 6.67 -5.99
N GLU A 14 -11.23 7.83 -6.62
CA GLU A 14 -10.08 8.47 -7.26
C GLU A 14 -9.01 8.86 -6.23
N ARG A 15 -9.42 9.29 -5.04
CA ARG A 15 -8.49 9.65 -3.96
C ARG A 15 -7.85 8.46 -3.25
N THR A 16 -8.54 7.32 -3.18
CA THR A 16 -8.10 6.17 -2.37
C THR A 16 -7.65 4.96 -3.18
N GLY A 17 -8.03 4.88 -4.46
CA GLY A 17 -7.80 3.70 -5.31
C GLY A 17 -8.63 2.46 -4.94
N LEU A 18 -9.56 2.56 -3.98
CA LEU A 18 -10.29 1.42 -3.47
C LEU A 18 -11.45 0.98 -4.38
N GLY A 19 -11.99 -0.22 -4.09
CA GLY A 19 -13.12 -0.76 -4.84
C GLY A 19 -14.38 0.10 -4.71
N MET A 20 -15.19 0.16 -5.77
CA MET A 20 -16.42 0.97 -5.85
C MET A 20 -17.37 0.71 -4.67
N MET A 21 -17.61 -0.56 -4.35
CA MET A 21 -18.52 -0.94 -3.26
C MET A 21 -17.95 -0.63 -1.87
N GLU A 22 -16.63 -0.64 -1.73
CA GLU A 22 -15.98 -0.24 -0.48
C GLU A 22 -16.12 1.26 -0.25
N CYS A 23 -15.87 2.07 -1.29
CA CYS A 23 -16.06 3.51 -1.24
C CYS A 23 -17.52 3.86 -0.91
N LYS A 24 -18.48 3.17 -1.55
CA LYS A 24 -19.91 3.38 -1.27
C LYS A 24 -20.27 3.03 0.18
N LYS A 25 -19.79 1.90 0.71
CA LYS A 25 -20.06 1.50 2.10
C LYS A 25 -19.46 2.49 3.10
N ALA A 26 -18.20 2.89 2.90
CA ALA A 26 -17.54 3.87 3.74
C ALA A 26 -18.28 5.22 3.73
N LEU A 27 -18.76 5.67 2.58
CA LEU A 27 -19.56 6.89 2.48
C LEU A 27 -20.93 6.76 3.16
N VAL A 28 -21.56 5.58 3.14
CA VAL A 28 -22.82 5.36 3.88
C VAL A 28 -22.59 5.44 5.39
N GLU A 29 -21.50 4.87 5.89
CA GLU A 29 -21.13 4.89 7.32
C GLU A 29 -20.65 6.28 7.78
N ALA A 30 -19.98 7.02 6.90
CA ALA A 30 -19.55 8.39 7.12
C ALA A 30 -20.63 9.44 6.79
N GLU A 31 -21.86 9.02 6.46
CA GLU A 31 -22.99 9.90 6.13
C GLU A 31 -22.70 10.89 4.96
N GLY A 32 -21.84 10.49 4.03
CA GLY A 32 -21.43 11.27 2.86
C GLY A 32 -20.21 12.17 3.07
N ASP A 33 -19.59 12.16 4.25
CA ASP A 33 -18.35 12.88 4.53
C ASP A 33 -17.14 12.09 3.96
N ILE A 34 -16.44 12.70 3.01
CA ILE A 34 -15.29 12.10 2.32
C ILE A 34 -14.08 11.97 3.25
N GLU A 35 -13.76 13.00 4.05
CA GLU A 35 -12.57 12.96 4.91
C GLU A 35 -12.76 11.93 6.01
N ARG A 36 -13.95 11.92 6.63
CA ARG A 36 -14.30 10.91 7.62
C ARG A 36 -14.26 9.50 7.01
N ALA A 37 -14.80 9.31 5.79
CA ALA A 37 -14.73 8.02 5.11
C ALA A 37 -13.29 7.57 4.85
N ILE A 38 -12.39 8.48 4.47
CA ILE A 38 -10.96 8.18 4.27
C ILE A 38 -10.31 7.73 5.58
N ASP A 39 -10.57 8.44 6.67
CA ASP A 39 -10.00 8.11 7.98
C ASP A 39 -10.50 6.75 8.50
N ASP A 40 -11.78 6.45 8.31
CA ASP A 40 -12.36 5.18 8.72
C ASP A 40 -11.86 4.01 7.83
N LEU A 41 -11.64 4.27 6.54
CA LEU A 41 -10.99 3.33 5.62
C LEU A 41 -9.53 3.08 6.00
N ARG A 42 -8.79 4.09 6.44
CA ARG A 42 -7.42 3.93 6.96
C ARG A 42 -7.40 3.08 8.22
N LYS A 43 -8.29 3.34 9.19
CA LYS A 43 -8.38 2.55 10.43
C LYS A 43 -8.71 1.08 10.15
N SER A 44 -9.58 0.82 9.17
CA SER A 44 -9.98 -0.54 8.79
C SER A 44 -9.00 -1.25 7.85
N SER A 45 -8.03 -0.54 7.28
CA SER A 45 -7.03 -1.10 6.35
C SER A 45 -6.21 -2.25 6.95
N GLY A 46 -5.86 -2.16 8.24
CA GLY A 46 -5.06 -3.18 8.94
C GLY A 46 -5.75 -4.55 8.96
N MET A 47 -7.08 -4.59 9.12
CA MET A 47 -7.83 -5.84 9.07
C MET A 47 -7.80 -6.48 7.67
N LYS A 48 -7.79 -5.66 6.62
CA LYS A 48 -7.67 -6.16 5.23
C LYS A 48 -6.28 -6.73 4.98
N ALA A 49 -5.24 -6.07 5.47
CA ALA A 49 -3.87 -6.58 5.40
C ALA A 49 -3.76 -7.93 6.12
N ALA A 50 -4.28 -8.04 7.34
CA ALA A 50 -4.29 -9.29 8.11
C ALA A 50 -5.00 -10.44 7.39
N LYS A 51 -6.13 -10.16 6.70
CA LYS A 51 -6.82 -11.17 5.88
C LYS A 51 -6.02 -11.62 4.65
N LYS A 52 -5.19 -10.75 4.09
CA LYS A 52 -4.33 -11.08 2.94
C LYS A 52 -3.02 -11.75 3.36
N ALA A 53 -2.54 -11.53 4.57
CA ALA A 53 -1.28 -12.09 5.08
C ALA A 53 -1.24 -13.63 5.06
N GLY A 54 -2.39 -14.30 5.06
CA GLY A 54 -2.45 -15.77 4.92
C GLY A 54 -2.30 -16.27 3.48
N ARG A 55 -2.17 -15.39 2.48
CA ARG A 55 -1.98 -15.76 1.07
C ARG A 55 -0.50 -15.88 0.76
N THR A 56 -0.16 -16.82 -0.12
CA THR A 56 1.22 -17.00 -0.56
C THR A 56 1.62 -15.89 -1.54
N ALA A 57 2.64 -15.12 -1.18
CA ALA A 57 3.30 -14.15 -2.05
C ALA A 57 4.64 -14.73 -2.54
N ALA A 58 4.62 -15.40 -3.69
CA ALA A 58 5.79 -16.12 -4.24
C ALA A 58 6.50 -15.38 -5.38
N ASP A 59 5.92 -14.28 -5.88
CA ASP A 59 6.56 -13.37 -6.82
C ASP A 59 7.13 -12.15 -6.06
N GLY A 60 7.76 -11.20 -6.75
CA GLY A 60 8.23 -9.97 -6.13
C GLY A 60 9.41 -9.33 -6.84
N VAL A 61 10.11 -8.46 -6.10
CA VAL A 61 11.30 -7.75 -6.56
C VAL A 61 12.41 -7.88 -5.52
N VAL A 62 13.62 -8.17 -6.00
CA VAL A 62 14.86 -8.00 -5.24
C VAL A 62 15.54 -6.73 -5.73
N ALA A 63 15.81 -5.79 -4.83
CA ALA A 63 16.44 -4.52 -5.11
C ALA A 63 17.74 -4.37 -4.30
N VAL A 64 18.74 -3.73 -4.89
CA VAL A 64 20.07 -3.56 -4.28
C VAL A 64 20.51 -2.12 -4.38
N LYS A 65 21.05 -1.58 -3.28
CA LYS A 65 21.71 -0.28 -3.25
C LYS A 65 23.10 -0.42 -2.65
N VAL A 66 24.09 0.09 -3.35
CA VAL A 66 25.51 0.08 -2.95
C VAL A 66 25.94 1.50 -2.62
N ALA A 67 26.76 1.67 -1.58
CA ALA A 67 27.35 2.96 -1.26
C ALA A 67 28.34 3.41 -2.34
N ASP A 68 28.41 4.73 -2.57
CA ASP A 68 29.28 5.30 -3.62
C ASP A 68 30.76 4.99 -3.38
N ASP A 69 31.15 4.79 -2.11
CA ASP A 69 32.50 4.40 -1.70
C ASP A 69 32.72 2.87 -1.67
N ASN A 70 31.71 2.09 -2.06
CA ASN A 70 31.66 0.62 -2.02
C ASN A 70 31.86 0.01 -0.62
N SER A 71 31.68 0.78 0.46
CA SER A 71 31.91 0.29 1.83
C SER A 71 30.82 -0.64 2.35
N TYR A 72 29.58 -0.51 1.84
CA TYR A 72 28.47 -1.38 2.19
C TYR A 72 27.39 -1.40 1.09
N ALA A 73 26.48 -2.37 1.19
CA ALA A 73 25.29 -2.47 0.36
C ALA A 73 24.11 -2.98 1.18
N VAL A 74 22.89 -2.62 0.77
CA VAL A 74 21.64 -3.17 1.27
C VAL A 74 20.94 -3.90 0.13
N VAL A 75 20.49 -5.11 0.43
CA VAL A 75 19.64 -5.93 -0.44
C VAL A 75 18.28 -6.03 0.22
N LEU A 76 17.22 -5.77 -0.53
CA LEU A 76 15.84 -5.82 -0.07
C LEU A 76 15.04 -6.73 -1.00
N GLU A 77 14.36 -7.72 -0.43
CA GLU A 77 13.35 -8.52 -1.11
C GLU A 77 11.96 -8.05 -0.67
N VAL A 78 11.09 -7.73 -1.63
CA VAL A 78 9.69 -7.42 -1.37
C VAL A 78 8.82 -8.30 -2.24
N ASN A 79 8.08 -9.20 -1.61
CA ASN A 79 7.25 -10.18 -2.29
C ASN A 79 5.85 -9.65 -2.64
N SER A 80 5.26 -10.21 -3.69
CA SER A 80 3.88 -9.98 -4.15
C SER A 80 3.20 -11.31 -4.52
N GLU A 81 1.86 -11.31 -4.61
CA GLU A 81 1.09 -12.49 -5.02
C GLU A 81 1.30 -12.84 -6.51
N THR A 82 1.60 -11.86 -7.36
CA THR A 82 1.75 -12.03 -8.81
C THR A 82 2.87 -11.18 -9.39
N ASP A 83 3.40 -11.61 -10.53
CA ASP A 83 4.40 -10.90 -11.33
C ASP A 83 3.91 -9.55 -11.90
N PHE A 84 2.62 -9.42 -12.19
CA PHE A 84 2.04 -8.15 -12.66
C PHE A 84 2.19 -7.03 -11.63
N VAL A 85 2.02 -7.35 -10.34
CA VAL A 85 2.22 -6.39 -9.25
C VAL A 85 3.70 -6.05 -9.10
N ALA A 86 4.60 -7.02 -9.24
CA ALA A 86 6.04 -6.80 -9.16
C ALA A 86 6.57 -5.83 -10.25
N ARG A 87 5.80 -5.63 -11.34
CA ARG A 87 6.13 -4.72 -12.44
C ARG A 87 5.33 -3.40 -12.41
N ASP A 88 4.45 -3.21 -11.43
CA ASP A 88 3.66 -1.98 -11.30
C ASP A 88 4.53 -0.83 -10.77
N ASP A 89 4.40 0.36 -11.37
CA ASP A 89 5.21 1.53 -11.03
C ASP A 89 5.02 1.97 -9.56
N ASN A 90 3.83 1.80 -8.99
CA ASN A 90 3.60 2.15 -7.59
C ASN A 90 4.29 1.14 -6.66
N PHE A 91 4.29 -0.13 -7.03
CA PHE A 91 5.01 -1.17 -6.28
C PHE A 91 6.52 -0.93 -6.34
N LEU A 92 7.06 -0.64 -7.52
CA LEU A 92 8.48 -0.30 -7.69
C LEU A 92 8.87 0.96 -6.90
N GLY A 93 8.05 2.01 -6.94
CA GLY A 93 8.27 3.23 -6.16
C GLY A 93 8.22 2.99 -4.64
N PHE A 94 7.36 2.06 -4.17
CA PHE A 94 7.35 1.62 -2.78
C PHE A 94 8.66 0.91 -2.41
N VAL A 95 9.11 -0.06 -3.22
CA VAL A 95 10.37 -0.79 -3.00
C VAL A 95 11.55 0.16 -2.95
N GLU A 96 11.63 1.13 -3.86
CA GLU A 96 12.69 2.14 -3.88
C GLU A 96 12.67 3.00 -2.60
N SER A 97 11.49 3.44 -2.15
CA SER A 97 11.34 4.25 -0.94
C SER A 97 11.80 3.49 0.30
N VAL A 98 11.43 2.21 0.42
CA VAL A 98 11.86 1.36 1.54
C VAL A 98 13.35 1.10 1.49
N LEU A 99 13.90 0.75 0.32
CA LEU A 99 15.33 0.50 0.14
C LEU A 99 16.15 1.76 0.46
N ALA A 100 15.72 2.93 0.01
CA ALA A 100 16.39 4.19 0.30
C ALA A 100 16.43 4.46 1.82
N LYS A 101 15.32 4.23 2.52
CA LYS A 101 15.24 4.41 3.98
C LYS A 101 16.10 3.39 4.72
N ALA A 102 15.98 2.10 4.38
CA ALA A 102 16.77 1.03 4.99
C ALA A 102 18.28 1.24 4.76
N PHE A 103 18.68 1.67 3.56
CA PHE A 103 20.06 1.99 3.24
C PHE A 103 20.59 3.17 4.05
N ALA A 104 19.82 4.26 4.15
CA ALA A 104 20.23 5.44 4.92
C ALA A 104 20.41 5.14 6.41
N ASP A 105 19.53 4.32 6.98
CA ASP A 105 19.57 3.94 8.39
C ASP A 105 20.51 2.74 8.66
N LYS A 106 21.07 2.13 7.60
CA LYS A 106 21.80 0.85 7.66
C LYS A 106 21.00 -0.23 8.39
N GLN A 107 19.69 -0.27 8.13
CA GLN A 107 18.77 -1.21 8.77
C GLN A 107 19.11 -2.64 8.34
N THR A 108 19.20 -3.52 9.34
CA THR A 108 19.47 -4.95 9.17
C THR A 108 18.38 -5.82 9.80
N ASP A 109 17.50 -5.23 10.59
CA ASP A 109 16.36 -5.91 11.19
C ASP A 109 15.11 -5.70 10.34
N ILE A 110 14.44 -6.80 9.99
CA ILE A 110 13.22 -6.82 9.19
C ILE A 110 11.99 -6.53 10.06
N GLU A 111 12.04 -6.87 11.36
CA GLU A 111 10.91 -6.76 12.27
C GLU A 111 10.84 -5.42 13.01
N ALA A 112 11.92 -4.62 12.97
CA ALA A 112 12.08 -3.37 13.71
C ALA A 112 11.44 -2.13 13.07
#